data_AF-H6VY38-F1
#
_entry.id   AF-H6VY38-F1
#
_cell.length_a   1.000
_cell.length_b   1.000
_cell.length_c   1.000
_cell.angle_alpha   90.00
_cell.angle_beta   90.00
_cell.angle_gamma   90.00
#
_symmetry.space_group_name_H-M   'P 1'
#
loop_
_entity.id
_entity.type
_entity.pdbx_description
1 polymer ?
#
loop_
_entity_poly.entity_id
_entity_poly.type
_entity_poly.pdbx_seq_one_letter_code
_entity_poly.pdbx_strand_id
1 'polypeptide(L)'
;ILDEGRLTDTTGKLIDFTNTIILLTSNLGCPKNYNKYLQEKNYLSNLDLEDIKNNIKLNINNFFKPELLNRLTNILIFNPLTLENLLLIFNKFIKELKIKLYMNKINIIIYINNNIKYILTKLSYNPLYG
;
A
#
# COMPACT_ATOMS: atom_id res chain seq x y z
N ILE A 1 -19.79 -13.51 -8.64
CA ILE A 1 -19.39 -12.23 -7.99
C ILE A 1 -18.89 -11.20 -8.98
N LEU A 2 -17.69 -11.33 -9.56
CA LEU A 2 -17.06 -10.24 -10.33
C LEU A 2 -17.79 -9.88 -11.64
N ASP A 3 -18.54 -10.81 -12.26
CA ASP A 3 -19.34 -10.50 -13.45
C ASP A 3 -20.77 -10.11 -13.06
N GLU A 4 -21.50 -11.07 -12.49
CA GLU A 4 -22.94 -10.94 -12.27
C GLU A 4 -23.30 -10.10 -11.04
N GLY A 5 -22.31 -9.66 -10.27
CA GLY A 5 -22.54 -8.94 -9.01
C GLY A 5 -23.35 -9.75 -8.01
N ARG A 6 -23.45 -11.08 -8.13
CA ARG A 6 -24.27 -11.91 -7.24
C ARG A 6 -23.49 -13.10 -6.71
N LEU A 7 -23.87 -13.54 -5.52
CA LEU A 7 -23.38 -14.75 -4.86
C LEU A 7 -24.51 -15.39 -4.07
N THR A 8 -24.69 -16.70 -4.20
CA THR A 8 -25.59 -17.45 -3.32
C THR A 8 -24.78 -18.09 -2.20
N ASP A 9 -25.14 -17.82 -0.95
CA ASP A 9 -24.50 -18.45 0.21
C ASP A 9 -25.00 -19.91 0.40
N THR A 10 -24.32 -20.66 1.26
CA THR A 10 -24.61 -22.05 1.66
C THR A 10 -26.04 -22.27 2.18
N THR A 11 -26.70 -21.23 2.66
CA THR A 11 -28.11 -21.24 3.11
C THR A 11 -29.12 -21.01 1.98
N GLY A 12 -28.66 -20.81 0.74
CA GLY A 12 -29.50 -20.49 -0.43
C GLY A 12 -29.83 -19.00 -0.57
N LYS A 13 -29.33 -18.13 0.32
CA LYS A 13 -29.58 -16.69 0.25
C LYS A 13 -28.74 -16.04 -0.85
N LEU A 14 -29.41 -15.32 -1.75
CA LEU A 14 -28.76 -14.52 -2.78
C LEU A 14 -28.31 -13.17 -2.21
N ILE A 15 -27.03 -12.87 -2.39
CA ILE A 15 -26.35 -11.65 -1.96
C ILE A 15 -25.99 -10.84 -3.20
N ASP A 16 -26.33 -9.55 -3.18
CA ASP A 16 -26.07 -8.60 -4.26
C ASP A 16 -24.82 -7.75 -3.95
N PHE A 17 -23.92 -7.68 -4.92
CA PHE A 17 -22.64 -6.96 -4.97
C PHE A 17 -22.62 -5.91 -6.09
N THR A 18 -23.73 -5.68 -6.80
CA THR A 18 -23.82 -4.70 -7.91
C THR A 18 -23.48 -3.27 -7.49
N ASN A 19 -23.67 -2.93 -6.21
CA ASN A 19 -23.28 -1.64 -5.64
C ASN A 19 -22.13 -1.75 -4.62
N THR A 20 -21.16 -2.64 -4.90
CA THR A 20 -20.02 -2.89 -4.02
C THR A 20 -18.70 -2.71 -4.77
N ILE A 21 -17.78 -1.94 -4.19
CA ILE A 21 -16.39 -1.89 -4.66
C ILE A 21 -15.65 -3.08 -4.07
N ILE A 22 -15.13 -3.94 -4.94
CA ILE A 22 -14.32 -5.09 -4.53
C ILE A 22 -12.84 -4.72 -4.67
N LEU A 23 -12.13 -4.73 -3.56
CA LEU A 23 -10.69 -4.50 -3.49
C LEU A 23 -9.97 -5.81 -3.21
N LEU A 24 -9.05 -6.18 -4.09
CA LEU A 24 -8.18 -7.34 -3.93
C LEU A 24 -6.74 -6.85 -3.74
N THR A 25 -6.05 -7.41 -2.75
CA THR A 25 -4.65 -7.07 -2.46
C THR A 25 -3.80 -8.34 -2.50
N SER A 26 -2.62 -8.26 -3.12
CA SER A 26 -1.66 -9.36 -3.17
C SER A 26 -0.24 -8.80 -3.14
N ASN A 27 0.67 -9.55 -2.52
CA ASN A 27 2.11 -9.25 -2.50
C ASN A 27 2.86 -9.94 -3.67
N LEU A 28 2.13 -10.48 -4.65
CA LEU A 28 2.68 -11.23 -5.77
C LEU A 28 3.62 -10.35 -6.61
N GLY A 29 4.82 -10.86 -6.89
CA GLY A 29 5.82 -10.17 -7.71
C GLY A 29 6.52 -8.99 -7.01
N CYS A 30 6.13 -8.63 -5.79
CA CYS A 30 6.83 -7.62 -5.00
C CYS A 30 8.27 -8.06 -4.72
N PRO A 31 9.28 -7.19 -4.91
CA PRO A 31 10.66 -7.51 -4.62
C PRO A 31 10.83 -7.93 -3.15
N LYS A 32 11.51 -9.06 -2.90
CA LYS A 32 11.93 -9.44 -1.54
C LYS A 32 13.00 -8.50 -0.98
N ASN A 33 13.77 -7.86 -1.86
CA ASN A 33 14.65 -6.74 -1.56
C ASN A 33 14.89 -5.82 -2.75
N TYR A 34 15.32 -4.60 -2.44
CA TYR A 34 15.64 -3.57 -3.41
C TYR A 34 17.15 -3.45 -3.64
N ASN A 35 17.96 -4.39 -3.16
CA ASN A 35 19.43 -4.30 -3.21
C ASN A 35 19.93 -4.16 -4.65
N LYS A 36 19.32 -4.88 -5.61
CA LYS A 36 19.62 -4.77 -7.05
C LYS A 36 19.43 -3.34 -7.57
N TYR A 37 18.45 -2.61 -7.04
CA TYR A 37 18.09 -1.26 -7.48
C TYR A 37 18.79 -0.16 -6.70
N LEU A 38 19.32 -0.47 -5.51
CA LEU A 38 19.99 0.48 -4.62
C LEU A 38 21.52 0.33 -4.65
N GLN A 39 22.06 -0.50 -5.54
CA GLN A 39 23.51 -0.53 -5.77
C GLN A 39 23.97 0.86 -6.21
N GLU A 40 24.92 1.43 -5.45
CA GLU A 40 25.53 2.74 -5.68
C GLU A 40 24.62 3.97 -5.45
N LYS A 41 23.37 3.77 -5.03
CA LYS A 41 22.42 4.87 -4.73
C LYS A 41 21.45 4.55 -3.60
N ASN A 42 21.04 5.58 -2.86
CA ASN A 42 20.10 5.46 -1.74
C ASN A 42 18.64 5.75 -2.13
N TYR A 43 18.30 5.72 -3.42
CA TYR A 43 16.96 6.03 -3.93
C TYR A 43 16.62 5.18 -5.15
N LEU A 44 15.32 4.97 -5.38
CA LEU A 44 14.81 4.31 -6.59
C LEU A 44 14.54 5.36 -7.66
N SER A 45 15.15 5.19 -8.83
CA SER A 45 14.90 6.04 -10.00
C SER A 45 13.59 5.65 -10.69
N ASN A 46 13.09 6.51 -11.57
CA ASN A 46 11.90 6.20 -12.37
C ASN A 46 12.07 4.92 -13.20
N LEU A 47 13.28 4.68 -13.73
CA LEU A 47 13.62 3.46 -14.47
C LEU A 47 13.54 2.22 -13.59
N ASP A 48 14.02 2.29 -12.34
CA ASP A 48 13.91 1.16 -11.41
C ASP A 48 12.45 0.84 -11.10
N LEU A 49 11.64 1.89 -10.86
CA LEU A 49 10.21 1.74 -10.58
C LEU A 49 9.46 1.13 -11.76
N GLU A 50 9.82 1.46 -12.99
CA GLU A 50 9.27 0.84 -14.20
C GLU A 50 9.67 -0.64 -14.32
N ASP A 51 10.93 -0.99 -14.08
CA ASP A 51 11.39 -2.39 -14.07
C ASP A 51 10.64 -3.22 -13.02
N ILE A 52 10.50 -2.68 -11.80
CA ILE A 52 9.75 -3.33 -10.72
C ILE A 52 8.29 -3.54 -11.13
N LYS A 53 7.63 -2.53 -11.71
CA LYS A 53 6.25 -2.65 -12.20
C LYS A 53 6.09 -3.71 -13.28
N ASN A 54 7.02 -3.76 -14.23
CA ASN A 54 7.02 -4.74 -15.30
C ASN A 54 7.18 -6.16 -14.73
N ASN A 55 8.11 -6.35 -13.78
CA ASN A 55 8.29 -7.63 -13.11
C ASN A 55 7.04 -8.05 -12.32
N ILE A 56 6.39 -7.14 -11.59
CA ILE A 56 5.12 -7.41 -10.91
C ILE A 56 4.04 -7.85 -11.92
N LYS A 57 3.90 -7.13 -13.04
CA LYS A 57 2.92 -7.44 -14.09
C LYS A 57 3.16 -8.81 -14.72
N LEU A 58 4.42 -9.17 -14.99
CA LEU A 58 4.78 -10.50 -15.49
C LEU A 58 4.41 -11.60 -14.50
N ASN A 59 4.70 -11.42 -13.21
CA ASN A 59 4.34 -12.39 -12.19
C ASN A 59 2.81 -12.54 -12.04
N ILE A 60 2.05 -11.44 -12.11
CA ILE A 60 0.59 -11.46 -12.11
C ILE A 60 0.05 -12.30 -13.27
N ASN A 61 0.55 -12.05 -14.49
CA ASN A 61 0.11 -12.78 -15.69
C ASN A 61 0.48 -14.26 -15.66
N ASN A 62 1.61 -14.62 -15.04
CA ASN A 62 2.05 -16.01 -14.94
C ASN A 62 1.29 -16.80 -13.86
N PHE A 63 0.87 -16.14 -12.78
CA PHE A 63 0.22 -16.79 -11.65
C PHE A 63 -1.31 -16.86 -11.80
N PHE A 64 -1.94 -15.75 -12.21
CA PHE A 64 -3.39 -15.68 -12.33
C PHE A 64 -3.82 -16.05 -13.74
N LYS A 65 -4.89 -16.85 -13.83
CA LYS A 65 -5.47 -17.18 -15.12
C LYS A 65 -6.06 -15.92 -15.79
N PRO A 66 -6.01 -15.82 -17.13
CA PRO A 66 -6.58 -14.71 -17.87
C PRO A 66 -8.06 -14.48 -17.56
N GLU A 67 -8.83 -15.53 -17.24
CA GLU A 67 -10.25 -15.36 -16.95
C GLU A 67 -10.51 -14.55 -15.68
N LEU A 68 -9.61 -14.59 -14.69
CA LEU A 68 -9.73 -13.75 -13.50
C LEU A 68 -9.32 -12.31 -13.82
N LEU A 69 -8.19 -12.13 -14.51
CA LEU A 69 -7.64 -10.82 -14.83
C LEU A 69 -8.60 -10.00 -15.70
N ASN A 70 -9.26 -10.64 -16.67
CA ASN A 70 -10.26 -10.00 -17.53
C ASN A 70 -11.52 -9.53 -16.77
N ARG A 71 -11.75 -10.01 -15.56
CA ARG A 71 -12.88 -9.60 -14.69
C ARG A 71 -12.53 -8.45 -13.77
N LEU A 72 -11.24 -8.07 -13.69
CA LEU A 72 -10.80 -6.94 -12.89
C LEU A 72 -10.85 -5.68 -13.76
N THR A 73 -11.53 -4.65 -13.26
CA THR A 73 -11.61 -3.36 -13.96
C THR A 73 -10.25 -2.69 -14.08
N ASN A 74 -9.42 -2.78 -13.04
CA ASN A 74 -8.11 -2.17 -13.02
C ASN A 74 -7.15 -2.89 -12.07
N ILE A 75 -5.86 -2.92 -12.41
CA ILE A 75 -4.80 -3.46 -11.55
C ILE A 75 -3.87 -2.31 -11.19
N LEU A 76 -3.86 -1.95 -9.91
CA LEU A 76 -3.04 -0.86 -9.39
C LEU A 76 -1.77 -1.44 -8.73
N ILE A 77 -0.61 -1.03 -9.24
CA ILE A 77 0.68 -1.39 -8.65
C ILE A 77 1.14 -0.23 -7.76
N PHE A 78 1.33 -0.50 -6.47
CA PHE A 78 1.82 0.48 -5.52
C PHE A 78 3.33 0.67 -5.66
N ASN A 79 3.76 1.93 -5.70
CA ASN A 79 5.17 2.26 -5.57
C ASN A 79 5.62 2.03 -4.11
N PRO A 80 6.90 1.68 -3.88
CA PRO A 80 7.48 1.69 -2.54
C PRO A 80 7.39 3.09 -1.91
N LEU A 81 7.31 3.14 -0.58
CA LEU A 81 7.24 4.41 0.14
C LEU A 81 8.56 5.16 0.00
N THR A 82 8.45 6.45 -0.29
CA THR A 82 9.58 7.38 -0.22
C THR A 82 9.66 7.97 1.18
N LEU A 83 10.79 8.62 1.49
CA LEU A 83 10.96 9.35 2.74
C LEU A 83 9.90 10.47 2.90
N GLU A 84 9.53 11.13 1.80
CA GLU A 84 8.46 12.14 1.79
C GLU A 84 7.10 11.52 2.16
N ASN A 85 6.78 10.36 1.60
CA ASN A 85 5.55 9.63 1.93
C ASN A 85 5.53 9.26 3.42
N LEU A 86 6.66 8.80 3.96
CA LEU A 86 6.76 8.45 5.37
C LEU A 86 6.61 9.66 6.30
N LEU A 87 7.11 10.84 5.91
CA LEU A 87 6.87 12.07 6.68
C LEU A 87 5.38 12.43 6.75
N LEU A 88 4.64 12.22 5.65
CA LEU A 88 3.19 12.42 5.64
C LEU A 88 2.49 11.41 6.56
N ILE A 89 2.90 10.14 6.50
CA ILE A 89 2.37 9.07 7.36
C ILE A 89 2.66 9.36 8.84
N PHE A 90 3.88 9.80 9.16
CA PHE A 90 4.25 10.23 10.51
C PHE A 90 3.31 11.34 11.01
N ASN A 91 3.09 12.38 10.21
CA ASN A 91 2.20 13.48 10.58
C ASN A 91 0.74 13.00 10.76
N LYS A 92 0.27 12.07 9.92
CA LYS A 92 -1.04 11.44 10.07
C LYS A 92 -1.17 10.75 11.43
N PHE A 93 -0.22 9.91 11.81
CA PHE A 93 -0.27 9.20 13.09
C PHE A 93 -0.17 10.14 14.30
N ILE A 94 0.66 11.18 14.23
CA ILE A 94 0.70 12.20 15.30
C ILE A 94 -0.63 12.94 15.42
N LYS A 95 -1.31 13.22 14.30
CA LYS A 95 -2.65 13.84 14.31
C LYS A 95 -3.68 12.90 14.94
N GLU A 96 -3.69 11.63 14.55
CA GLU A 96 -4.58 10.61 15.14
C GLU A 96 -4.35 10.45 16.64
N LEU A 97 -3.09 10.45 17.08
CA LEU A 97 -2.73 10.40 18.50
C LEU A 97 -3.27 11.62 19.27
N LYS A 98 -3.12 12.83 18.72
CA LYS A 98 -3.67 14.05 19.32
C LYS A 98 -5.19 13.99 19.46
N ILE A 99 -5.89 13.51 18.43
CA ILE A 99 -7.34 13.31 18.46
C ILE A 99 -7.70 12.31 19.58
N LYS A 100 -6.98 11.20 19.68
CA LYS A 100 -7.22 10.18 20.72
C LYS A 100 -7.02 10.71 22.14
N LEU A 101 -5.97 11.52 22.36
CA LEU A 101 -5.72 12.18 23.66
C LEU A 101 -6.85 13.14 24.04
N TYR A 102 -7.29 13.96 23.08
CA TYR A 102 -8.39 14.88 23.27
C TYR A 102 -9.70 14.15 23.63
N MET A 103 -10.05 13.10 22.88
CA MET A 103 -11.25 12.29 23.15
C MET A 103 -11.22 11.64 24.54
N ASN A 104 -10.04 11.29 25.03
CA ASN A 104 -9.84 10.72 26.36
C ASN A 104 -9.72 11.77 27.48
N LYS A 105 -9.94 13.06 27.18
CA LYS A 105 -9.82 14.19 28.13
C LYS A 105 -8.42 14.30 28.75
N ILE A 106 -7.40 13.86 28.02
CA ILE A 106 -5.99 13.99 28.43
C ILE A 106 -5.46 15.30 27.86
N ASN A 107 -5.25 16.30 28.72
CA ASN A 107 -4.74 17.62 28.33
C ASN A 107 -3.21 17.61 28.10
N ILE A 108 -2.78 16.91 27.05
CA ILE A 108 -1.38 16.90 26.60
C ILE A 108 -1.30 17.55 25.22
N ILE A 109 -0.44 18.56 25.08
CA ILE A 109 -0.12 19.20 23.81
C ILE A 109 1.18 18.59 23.29
N ILE A 110 1.12 17.93 22.14
CA ILE A 110 2.30 17.35 21.49
C ILE A 110 2.80 18.31 20.41
N TYR A 111 4.05 18.77 20.56
CA TYR A 111 4.78 19.48 19.53
C TYR A 111 6.05 18.72 19.18
N ILE A 112 6.30 18.53 17.88
CA ILE A 112 7.48 17.81 17.38
C ILE A 112 8.11 18.70 16.32
N ASN A 113 9.37 19.08 16.54
CA ASN A 113 10.15 19.86 15.59
C ASN A 113 10.33 19.09 14.27
N ASN A 114 10.22 19.78 13.13
CA ASN A 114 10.36 19.17 11.81
C ASN A 114 11.71 18.44 11.60
N ASN A 115 12.81 18.95 12.16
CA ASN A 115 14.12 18.29 12.09
C ASN A 115 14.09 16.91 12.79
N ILE A 116 13.41 16.83 13.94
CA ILE A 116 13.24 15.57 14.67
C ILE A 116 12.39 14.59 13.85
N LYS A 117 11.31 15.07 13.22
CA LYS A 117 10.48 14.22 12.34
C LYS A 117 11.31 13.61 11.21
N TYR A 118 12.14 14.42 10.56
CA TYR A 118 13.01 13.99 9.48
C TYR A 118 14.02 12.94 9.95
N ILE A 119 14.69 13.19 11.08
CA ILE A 119 15.67 12.25 11.65
C ILE A 119 15.01 10.92 12.01
N LEU A 120 13.87 10.95 12.71
CA LEU A 120 13.13 9.74 13.09
C LEU A 120 12.71 8.95 11.85
N THR A 121 12.16 9.63 10.86
CA THR A 121 11.71 9.00 9.61
C THR A 121 12.87 8.37 8.86
N LYS A 122 14.03 9.06 8.79
CA LYS A 122 15.22 8.55 8.11
C LYS A 122 15.82 7.34 8.82
N LEU A 123 15.83 7.32 10.17
CA LEU A 123 16.33 6.20 10.96
C LEU A 123 15.41 4.97 10.86
N SER A 124 14.10 5.18 10.76
CA SER A 124 13.13 4.08 10.61
C SER A 124 12.95 3.61 9.17
N TYR A 125 13.46 4.36 8.18
CA TYR A 125 13.22 4.06 6.77
C TYR A 125 13.84 2.72 6.39
N ASN A 126 12.98 1.80 5.95
CA ASN A 126 13.42 0.58 5.30
C ASN A 126 12.59 0.36 4.03
N PRO A 127 13.20 0.48 2.84
CA PRO A 127 12.49 0.31 1.57
C PRO A 127 11.70 -0.99 1.46
N LEU A 128 12.11 -2.05 2.17
CA LEU A 128 11.42 -3.35 2.23
C LEU A 128 10.05 -3.28 2.87
N TYR A 129 9.94 -2.53 3.97
CA TYR A 129 8.75 -2.49 4.81
C TYR A 129 7.90 -1.25 4.53
N GLY A 130 8.39 -0.35 3.67
CA GLY A 130 7.87 0.99 3.49
C GLY A 130 8.61 1.96 4.38
#